data_AF-A0A6Q2ZR32-F1
#
_entry.id   AF-A0A6Q2ZR32-F1
#
_cell.length_a   1.000
_cell.length_b   1.000
_cell.length_c   1.000
_cell.angle_alpha   90.00
_cell.angle_beta   90.00
_cell.angle_gamma   90.00
#
_symmetry.space_group_name_H-M   'P 1'
#
loop_
_entity.id
_entity.type
_entity.pdbx_description
1 polymer ?
#
loop_
_entity_poly.entity_id
_entity_poly.type
_entity_poly.pdbx_seq_one_letter_code
_entity_poly.pdbx_strand_id
1 'polypeptide(L)'
;MDKTPFRNTPNCGDWELKERLGMGGFAHVYLYQHNETSEKIAVKMCRLDLTPRNKDRWSREIQIMKKLNNLNVVTARDVPEEMKHIALNDLPLLAMEYCSKGDLRKMLSKPENCCGLKESEVLSLLNDVGSGIQYLHENKIIHRDLKPENIVLQDIDGKLVHKIIDLGYAKDLDQGSLCTSFVGTLQYLAPELFENKPYTVTVDYWSFGTMIFECSCGFRPFLHNLQPVQWASKVRNKGPKDIMAVEELNGEVRFSTHLPYPNNLSSTLLESMEMLLQLMLKWDPVQRGGKTNPDSKKPQCFEVLEQILCMKVVHILNMTTAQVHSFQLDPDESLHSLQRRIEKETKIELVNQELLQETGVSLDPRKPAAQCVLDGGLHFVVLSHKFQVESCFCCCPPVREAKSQLPLVVLKKVWAEAVSYICGLKEDYSRLFQGQRAAMLSLLRYNTNLTRCKNGMFAFSQQLKAKLDFFKSSIQYDLEKYSDQMHYGICGRGERRHGTAVSLQRWAGRTGSLSSLNATPRVDLFVCQEGNGASFIWF
;
A
#
# COMPACT_ATOMS: atom_id res chain seq x y z
N MET A 1 26.72 0.67 -25.40
CA MET A 1 27.81 -0.29 -25.65
C MET A 1 27.19 -1.64 -25.87
N ASP A 2 27.23 -2.11 -27.12
CA ASP A 2 26.70 -3.41 -27.50
C ASP A 2 27.40 -4.53 -26.75
N LYS A 3 26.60 -5.43 -26.17
CA LYS A 3 27.08 -6.62 -25.47
C LYS A 3 27.84 -7.48 -26.48
N THR A 4 29.10 -7.80 -26.19
CA THR A 4 29.87 -8.78 -26.95
C THR A 4 29.11 -10.10 -27.05
N PRO A 5 29.11 -10.77 -28.22
CA PRO A 5 28.30 -11.96 -28.43
C PRO A 5 28.76 -13.11 -27.53
N PHE A 6 27.80 -13.66 -26.78
CA PHE A 6 27.95 -14.85 -25.94
C PHE A 6 28.23 -16.07 -26.84
N ARG A 7 29.44 -16.64 -26.76
CA ARG A 7 29.70 -17.99 -27.24
C ARG A 7 30.15 -18.88 -26.08
N ASN A 8 29.41 -19.99 -25.92
CA ASN A 8 29.79 -21.27 -25.32
C ASN A 8 29.61 -21.46 -23.80
N THR A 9 28.36 -21.42 -23.32
CA THR A 9 27.90 -22.48 -22.39
C THR A 9 26.83 -23.27 -23.15
N PRO A 10 27.02 -24.58 -23.40
CA PRO A 10 26.13 -25.33 -24.27
C PRO A 10 24.76 -25.53 -23.62
N ASN A 11 23.72 -25.62 -24.46
CA ASN A 11 22.46 -26.24 -24.08
C ASN A 11 22.75 -27.66 -23.57
N CYS A 12 21.96 -28.13 -22.61
CA CYS A 12 22.28 -29.35 -21.88
C CYS A 12 21.05 -30.24 -21.77
N GLY A 13 20.97 -31.26 -22.64
CA GLY A 13 19.73 -32.01 -22.83
C GLY A 13 18.58 -31.08 -23.23
N ASP A 14 17.45 -31.21 -22.54
CA ASP A 14 16.26 -30.37 -22.74
C ASP A 14 16.33 -28.99 -22.06
N TRP A 15 17.44 -28.67 -21.40
CA TRP A 15 17.64 -27.38 -20.77
C TRP A 15 18.40 -26.41 -21.67
N GLU A 16 17.73 -25.34 -22.06
CA GLU A 16 18.27 -24.27 -22.89
C GLU A 16 18.80 -23.13 -22.02
N LEU A 17 20.02 -22.68 -22.32
CA LEU A 17 20.60 -21.48 -21.70
C LEU A 17 19.90 -20.24 -22.26
N LYS A 18 19.31 -19.42 -21.38
CA LYS A 18 18.63 -18.19 -21.79
C LYS A 18 19.50 -16.96 -21.65
N GLU A 19 19.95 -16.66 -20.43
CA GLU A 19 20.77 -15.47 -20.18
C GLU A 19 21.68 -15.64 -18.96
N ARG A 20 22.63 -14.72 -18.81
CA ARG A 20 23.44 -14.61 -17.60
C ARG A 20 22.76 -13.62 -16.63
N LEU A 21 22.40 -14.11 -15.45
CA LEU A 21 21.72 -13.33 -14.42
C LEU A 21 22.68 -12.48 -13.59
N GLY A 22 23.87 -13.00 -13.28
CA GLY A 22 24.83 -12.32 -12.42
C GLY A 22 26.27 -12.71 -12.71
N MET A 23 27.21 -11.86 -12.26
CA MET A 23 28.65 -12.07 -12.33
C MET A 23 29.26 -11.71 -10.97
N GLY A 24 29.63 -12.73 -10.20
CA GLY A 24 30.38 -12.58 -8.96
C GLY A 24 31.89 -12.69 -9.19
N GLY A 25 32.69 -12.40 -8.16
CA GLY A 25 34.15 -12.46 -8.24
C GLY A 25 34.72 -13.83 -8.65
N PHE A 26 34.04 -14.92 -8.28
CA PHE A 26 34.47 -16.29 -8.59
C PHE A 26 33.42 -17.13 -9.34
N ALA A 27 32.21 -16.60 -9.57
CA ALA A 27 31.07 -17.40 -10.00
C ALA A 27 30.14 -16.71 -11.01
N HIS A 28 29.73 -17.49 -12.01
CA HIS A 28 28.62 -17.30 -12.95
C HIS A 28 27.27 -17.60 -12.32
N VAL A 29 26.22 -16.81 -12.53
CA VAL A 29 24.83 -17.26 -12.37
C VAL A 29 24.10 -17.14 -13.71
N TYR A 30 23.48 -18.23 -14.14
CA TYR A 30 22.82 -18.36 -15.43
C TYR A 30 21.38 -18.82 -15.31
N LEU A 31 20.52 -18.33 -16.20
CA LEU A 31 19.16 -18.80 -16.36
C LEU A 31 19.11 -19.93 -17.37
N TYR A 32 18.58 -21.07 -16.94
CA TYR A 32 18.20 -22.18 -17.82
C TYR A 32 16.69 -22.36 -17.83
N GLN A 33 16.14 -22.75 -18.97
CA GLN A 33 14.74 -23.09 -19.14
C GLN A 33 14.61 -24.47 -19.78
N HIS A 34 13.78 -25.33 -19.19
CA HIS A 34 13.43 -26.62 -19.76
C HIS A 34 12.47 -26.43 -20.93
N ASN A 35 12.76 -27.04 -22.08
CA ASN A 35 12.02 -26.82 -23.33
C ASN A 35 10.58 -27.33 -23.26
N GLU A 36 10.35 -28.51 -22.66
CA GLU A 36 9.00 -29.10 -22.59
C GLU A 36 8.14 -28.50 -21.46
N THR A 37 8.64 -28.49 -20.22
CA THR A 37 7.88 -28.02 -19.05
C THR A 37 7.86 -26.50 -18.90
N SER A 38 8.70 -25.77 -19.64
CA SER A 38 8.97 -24.34 -19.43
C SER A 38 9.47 -23.98 -18.02
N GLU A 39 9.89 -24.97 -17.23
CA GLU A 39 10.49 -24.76 -15.92
C GLU A 39 11.77 -23.92 -16.05
N LYS A 40 11.98 -22.98 -15.12
CA LYS A 40 13.16 -22.11 -15.08
C LYS A 40 13.95 -22.31 -13.81
N ILE A 41 15.27 -22.42 -13.95
CA ILE A 41 16.21 -22.52 -12.83
C ILE A 41 17.38 -21.54 -12.99
N ALA A 42 17.90 -21.08 -11.87
CA ALA A 42 19.14 -20.31 -11.82
C ALA A 42 20.29 -21.25 -11.41
N VAL A 43 21.33 -21.34 -12.24
CA VAL A 43 22.50 -22.20 -11.99
C VAL A 43 23.72 -21.34 -11.72
N LYS A 44 24.25 -21.45 -10.49
CA LYS A 44 25.50 -20.82 -10.07
C LYS A 44 26.66 -21.80 -10.28
N MET A 45 27.68 -21.36 -11.01
CA MET A 45 28.85 -22.15 -11.40
C MET A 45 30.15 -21.39 -11.12
N CYS A 46 31.12 -22.07 -10.52
CA CYS A 46 32.44 -21.49 -10.28
C CYS A 46 33.24 -21.43 -11.60
N ARG A 47 33.95 -20.32 -11.85
CA ARG A 47 34.77 -20.15 -13.06
C ARG A 47 36.27 -20.21 -12.82
N LEU A 48 36.70 -20.19 -11.57
CA LEU A 48 38.11 -20.07 -11.20
C LEU A 48 38.56 -21.33 -10.49
N ASP A 49 39.83 -21.69 -10.68
CA ASP A 49 40.48 -22.64 -9.81
C ASP A 49 40.66 -22.01 -8.43
N LEU A 50 39.79 -22.45 -7.52
CA LEU A 50 39.76 -21.91 -6.16
C LEU A 50 40.91 -22.49 -5.32
N THR A 51 41.45 -21.66 -4.44
CA THR A 51 42.30 -22.14 -3.34
C THR A 51 41.54 -23.15 -2.48
N PRO A 52 42.21 -24.06 -1.76
CA PRO A 52 41.54 -25.06 -0.91
C PRO A 52 40.50 -24.43 0.04
N ARG A 53 40.87 -23.31 0.69
CA ARG A 53 39.97 -22.54 1.56
C ARG A 53 38.71 -22.03 0.83
N ASN A 54 38.83 -21.61 -0.42
CA ASN A 54 37.69 -21.13 -1.21
C ASN A 54 36.85 -22.30 -1.76
N LYS A 55 37.44 -23.48 -2.02
CA LYS A 55 36.68 -24.71 -2.35
C LYS A 55 35.82 -25.18 -1.18
N ASP A 56 36.36 -25.14 0.04
CA ASP A 56 35.61 -25.46 1.25
C ASP A 56 34.43 -24.51 1.45
N ARG A 57 34.67 -23.22 1.18
CA ARG A 57 33.65 -22.19 1.26
C ARG A 57 32.53 -22.38 0.24
N TRP A 58 32.88 -22.71 -1.01
CA TRP A 58 31.91 -23.04 -2.06
C TRP A 58 31.05 -24.25 -1.68
N SER A 59 31.70 -25.33 -1.23
CA SER A 59 31.01 -26.55 -0.81
C SER A 59 30.09 -26.29 0.38
N ARG A 60 30.53 -25.45 1.33
CA ARG A 60 29.72 -25.03 2.48
C ARG A 60 28.50 -24.21 2.06
N GLU A 61 28.64 -23.27 1.13
CA GLU A 61 27.51 -22.49 0.61
C GLU A 61 26.42 -23.42 0.07
N ILE A 62 26.80 -24.42 -0.74
CA ILE A 62 25.86 -25.39 -1.29
C ILE A 62 25.21 -26.23 -0.19
N GLN A 63 25.98 -26.68 0.80
CA GLN A 63 25.46 -27.45 1.93
C GLN A 63 24.47 -26.64 2.78
N ILE A 64 24.74 -25.35 3.01
CA ILE A 64 23.82 -24.45 3.72
C ILE A 64 22.56 -24.28 2.89
N MET A 65 22.67 -23.89 1.62
CA MET A 65 21.52 -23.64 0.74
C MET A 65 20.59 -24.86 0.63
N LYS A 66 21.13 -26.08 0.61
CA LYS A 66 20.34 -27.33 0.59
C LYS A 66 19.57 -27.62 1.88
N LYS A 67 19.93 -27.02 3.01
CA LYS A 67 19.24 -27.19 4.31
C LYS A 67 18.14 -26.16 4.53
N LEU A 68 18.13 -25.07 3.76
CA LEU A 68 17.22 -23.96 3.95
C LEU A 68 15.94 -24.16 3.15
N ASN A 69 14.82 -23.84 3.80
CA ASN A 69 13.49 -23.87 3.22
C ASN A 69 12.63 -22.80 3.88
N ASN A 70 12.54 -21.63 3.25
CA ASN A 70 11.75 -20.49 3.72
C ASN A 70 11.29 -19.65 2.54
N LEU A 71 10.09 -19.07 2.62
CA LEU A 71 9.52 -18.29 1.52
C LEU A 71 10.41 -17.11 1.10
N ASN A 72 11.10 -16.47 2.06
CA ASN A 72 11.92 -15.28 1.88
C ASN A 72 13.42 -15.56 1.73
N VAL A 73 13.80 -16.82 1.52
CA VAL A 73 15.17 -17.23 1.15
C VAL A 73 15.07 -18.05 -0.13
N VAL A 74 15.94 -17.81 -1.10
CA VAL A 74 15.92 -18.59 -2.35
C VAL A 74 16.22 -20.06 -2.06
N THR A 75 15.37 -20.92 -2.61
CA THR A 75 15.42 -22.36 -2.40
C THR A 75 16.41 -23.02 -3.37
N ALA A 76 17.31 -23.86 -2.84
CA ALA A 76 18.15 -24.71 -3.67
C ALA A 76 17.30 -25.78 -4.38
N ARG A 77 17.66 -26.10 -5.61
CA ARG A 77 17.07 -27.20 -6.39
C ARG A 77 18.12 -28.28 -6.63
N ASP A 78 17.63 -29.47 -6.96
CA ASP A 78 18.50 -30.51 -7.49
C ASP A 78 19.07 -30.07 -8.84
N VAL A 79 20.34 -30.38 -9.05
CA VAL A 79 21.01 -30.14 -10.32
C VAL A 79 20.57 -31.25 -11.28
N PRO A 80 19.92 -30.94 -12.43
CA PRO A 80 19.55 -31.95 -13.40
C PRO A 80 20.76 -32.80 -13.82
N GLU A 81 20.55 -34.09 -14.06
CA GLU A 81 21.64 -35.03 -14.35
C GLU A 81 22.41 -34.59 -15.59
N GLU A 82 21.69 -34.14 -16.61
CA GLU A 82 22.24 -33.64 -17.87
C GLU A 82 23.21 -32.49 -17.61
N MET A 83 22.84 -31.57 -16.69
CA MET A 83 23.61 -30.37 -16.38
C MET A 83 24.91 -30.61 -15.64
N LYS A 84 25.14 -31.77 -15.00
CA LYS A 84 26.35 -31.98 -14.19
C LYS A 84 27.64 -31.77 -14.99
N HIS A 85 27.61 -32.02 -16.29
CA HIS A 85 28.75 -31.88 -17.20
C HIS A 85 29.11 -30.43 -17.55
N ILE A 86 28.26 -29.44 -17.22
CA ILE A 86 28.56 -28.03 -17.50
C ILE A 86 29.46 -27.38 -16.44
N ALA A 87 29.79 -28.11 -15.37
CA ALA A 87 30.77 -27.66 -14.39
C ALA A 87 32.13 -27.42 -15.07
N LEU A 88 32.73 -26.26 -14.81
CA LEU A 88 34.01 -25.87 -15.43
C LEU A 88 35.22 -26.50 -14.71
N ASN A 89 34.99 -27.09 -13.55
CA ASN A 89 35.98 -27.73 -12.68
C ASN A 89 35.27 -28.77 -11.78
N ASP A 90 36.02 -29.45 -10.91
CA ASP A 90 35.48 -30.49 -9.99
C ASP A 90 34.56 -29.93 -8.89
N LEU A 91 34.18 -28.65 -8.94
CA LEU A 91 33.29 -28.05 -7.96
C LEU A 91 31.82 -28.26 -8.34
N PRO A 92 30.96 -28.61 -7.37
CA PRO A 92 29.55 -28.85 -7.63
C PRO A 92 28.83 -27.58 -8.08
N LEU A 93 27.82 -27.74 -8.93
CA LEU A 93 26.89 -26.67 -9.31
C LEU A 93 25.90 -26.40 -8.18
N LEU A 94 25.38 -25.17 -8.13
CA LEU A 94 24.24 -24.81 -7.29
C LEU A 94 23.07 -24.42 -8.18
N ALA A 95 22.08 -25.30 -8.31
CA ALA A 95 20.80 -24.99 -8.93
C ALA A 95 19.88 -24.37 -7.86
N MET A 96 19.09 -23.38 -8.27
CA MET A 96 18.17 -22.62 -7.41
C MET A 96 16.89 -22.29 -8.18
N GLU A 97 15.82 -21.98 -7.44
CA GLU A 97 14.64 -21.36 -8.05
C GLU A 97 15.01 -20.05 -8.76
N TYR A 98 14.38 -19.79 -9.90
CA TYR A 98 14.55 -18.55 -10.64
C TYR A 98 13.52 -17.50 -10.19
N CYS A 99 14.00 -16.32 -9.79
CA CYS A 99 13.17 -15.17 -9.43
C CYS A 99 13.08 -14.19 -10.61
N SER A 100 11.88 -14.07 -11.17
CA SER A 100 11.63 -13.46 -12.50
C SER A 100 11.58 -11.93 -12.53
N LYS A 101 11.45 -11.26 -11.38
CA LYS A 101 11.28 -9.79 -11.33
C LYS A 101 12.60 -9.04 -11.12
N GLY A 102 13.73 -9.75 -11.16
CA GLY A 102 15.08 -9.18 -10.98
C GLY A 102 15.40 -8.92 -9.51
N ASP A 103 16.43 -8.11 -9.28
CA ASP A 103 16.90 -7.73 -7.94
C ASP A 103 16.35 -6.37 -7.47
N LEU A 104 16.44 -6.11 -6.16
CA LEU A 104 16.00 -4.87 -5.53
C LEU A 104 16.83 -3.66 -6.00
N ARG A 105 18.11 -3.82 -6.34
CA ARG A 105 18.90 -2.72 -6.94
C ARG A 105 18.28 -2.25 -8.25
N LYS A 106 17.82 -3.17 -9.11
CA LYS A 106 17.11 -2.84 -10.35
C LYS A 106 15.81 -2.08 -10.08
N MET A 107 15.08 -2.43 -9.02
CA MET A 107 13.88 -1.70 -8.58
C MET A 107 14.22 -0.28 -8.08
N LEU A 108 15.26 -0.12 -7.25
CA LEU A 108 15.70 1.19 -6.72
C LEU A 108 16.28 2.10 -7.81
N SER A 109 16.81 1.53 -8.89
CA SER A 109 17.39 2.29 -10.00
C SER A 109 16.34 2.84 -10.97
N LYS A 110 15.06 2.50 -10.80
CA LYS A 110 13.98 3.03 -11.63
C LYS A 110 13.77 4.52 -11.36
N PRO A 111 13.60 5.37 -12.38
CA PRO A 111 13.43 6.82 -12.19
C PRO A 111 12.29 7.21 -11.25
N GLU A 112 11.17 6.47 -11.27
CA GLU A 112 10.03 6.71 -10.39
C GLU A 112 10.35 6.51 -8.89
N ASN A 113 11.42 5.77 -8.58
CA ASN A 113 11.84 5.41 -7.23
C ASN A 113 13.06 6.22 -6.74
N CYS A 114 13.45 7.27 -7.47
CA CYS A 114 14.66 8.05 -7.17
C CYS A 114 14.63 8.78 -5.81
N CYS A 115 13.44 8.98 -5.24
CA CYS A 115 13.22 9.53 -3.90
C CYS A 115 12.58 8.53 -2.93
N GLY A 116 12.80 7.23 -3.16
CA GLY A 116 12.26 6.15 -2.34
C GLY A 116 11.16 5.35 -3.06
N LEU A 117 10.93 4.13 -2.58
CA LEU A 117 9.85 3.24 -2.99
C LEU A 117 8.51 3.70 -2.40
N LYS A 118 7.40 3.11 -2.85
CA LYS A 118 6.09 3.35 -2.25
C LYS A 118 6.02 2.73 -0.86
N GLU A 119 5.20 3.29 0.03
CA GLU A 119 5.02 2.78 1.39
C GLU A 119 4.71 1.27 1.42
N SER A 120 3.80 0.80 0.57
CA SER A 120 3.45 -0.62 0.48
C SER A 120 4.62 -1.52 0.08
N GLU A 121 5.53 -1.03 -0.77
CA GLU A 121 6.74 -1.74 -1.16
C GLU A 121 7.76 -1.78 -0.02
N VAL A 122 7.91 -0.68 0.75
CA VAL A 122 8.75 -0.62 1.94
C VAL A 122 8.24 -1.57 3.03
N LEU A 123 6.92 -1.60 3.28
CA LEU A 123 6.31 -2.53 4.24
C LEU A 123 6.45 -3.99 3.79
N SER A 124 6.30 -4.26 2.47
CA SER A 124 6.53 -5.60 1.91
C SER A 124 7.99 -6.04 2.10
N LEU A 125 8.95 -5.15 1.84
CA LEU A 125 10.37 -5.40 2.09
C LEU A 125 10.65 -5.68 3.57
N LEU A 126 10.08 -4.88 4.49
CA LEU A 126 10.23 -5.08 5.94
C LEU A 126 9.75 -6.46 6.36
N ASN A 127 8.55 -6.84 5.93
CA ASN A 127 7.97 -8.15 6.21
C ASN A 127 8.83 -9.29 5.67
N ASP A 128 9.12 -9.25 4.38
CA ASP A 128 9.73 -10.36 3.68
C ASP A 128 11.21 -10.53 4.06
N VAL A 129 11.99 -9.46 3.99
CA VAL A 129 13.43 -9.51 4.31
C VAL A 129 13.64 -9.68 5.82
N GLY A 130 12.79 -9.06 6.66
CA GLY A 130 12.82 -9.26 8.11
C GLY A 130 12.62 -10.73 8.49
N SER A 131 11.57 -11.36 7.93
CA SER A 131 11.29 -12.80 8.07
C SER A 131 12.47 -13.67 7.60
N GLY A 132 13.04 -13.37 6.42
CA GLY A 132 14.19 -14.09 5.89
C GLY A 132 15.43 -14.01 6.79
N ILE A 133 15.73 -12.82 7.34
CA ILE A 133 16.86 -12.62 8.27
C ILE A 133 16.63 -13.40 9.57
N GLN A 134 15.43 -13.30 10.17
CA GLN A 134 15.09 -14.05 11.39
C GLN A 134 15.27 -15.55 11.16
N TYR A 135 14.76 -16.09 10.05
CA TYR A 135 14.91 -17.50 9.69
C TYR A 135 16.37 -17.94 9.56
N LEU A 136 17.22 -17.14 8.90
CA LEU A 136 18.66 -17.43 8.80
C LEU A 136 19.31 -17.45 10.18
N HIS A 137 18.99 -16.47 11.04
CA HIS A 137 19.57 -16.36 12.38
C HIS A 137 19.11 -17.50 13.31
N GLU A 138 17.86 -17.94 13.21
CA GLU A 138 17.33 -19.12 13.91
C GLU A 138 18.05 -20.41 13.48
N ASN A 139 18.42 -20.51 12.20
CA ASN A 139 19.27 -21.58 11.66
C ASN A 139 20.76 -21.33 11.86
N LYS A 140 21.13 -20.35 12.71
CA LYS A 140 22.50 -20.02 13.10
C LYS A 140 23.40 -19.57 11.96
N ILE A 141 22.81 -18.94 10.94
CA ILE A 141 23.50 -18.46 9.75
C ILE A 141 23.50 -16.93 9.74
N ILE A 142 24.68 -16.31 9.72
CA ILE A 142 24.82 -14.86 9.48
C ILE A 142 25.09 -14.63 8.00
N HIS A 143 24.35 -13.74 7.33
CA HIS A 143 24.48 -13.48 5.90
C HIS A 143 25.74 -12.69 5.52
N ARG A 144 26.03 -11.58 6.23
CA ARG A 144 27.22 -10.70 6.14
C ARG A 144 27.36 -9.83 4.88
N ASP A 145 26.63 -10.12 3.80
CA ASP A 145 26.64 -9.30 2.58
C ASP A 145 25.20 -8.93 2.13
N LEU A 146 24.34 -8.56 3.08
CA LEU A 146 22.99 -8.08 2.73
C LEU A 146 23.08 -6.72 2.04
N LYS A 147 22.47 -6.63 0.86
CA LYS A 147 22.45 -5.44 0.00
C LYS A 147 21.37 -5.59 -1.06
N PRO A 148 20.93 -4.51 -1.73
CA PRO A 148 19.85 -4.59 -2.72
C PRO A 148 20.13 -5.56 -3.88
N GLU A 149 21.39 -5.78 -4.26
CA GLU A 149 21.76 -6.74 -5.29
C GLU A 149 21.53 -8.21 -4.86
N ASN A 150 21.48 -8.48 -3.55
CA ASN A 150 21.29 -9.80 -2.96
C ASN A 150 19.84 -10.04 -2.47
N ILE A 151 18.90 -9.17 -2.86
CA ILE A 151 17.47 -9.36 -2.63
C ILE A 151 16.80 -9.49 -4.01
N VAL A 152 16.31 -10.67 -4.34
CA VAL A 152 15.60 -10.93 -5.60
C VAL A 152 14.09 -10.93 -5.39
N LEU A 153 13.37 -10.64 -6.47
CA LEU A 153 11.94 -10.42 -6.46
C LEU A 153 11.25 -11.50 -7.28
N GLN A 154 10.20 -12.08 -6.70
CA GLN A 154 9.35 -13.07 -7.38
C GLN A 154 7.89 -12.70 -7.25
N ASP A 155 7.14 -12.89 -8.33
CA ASP A 155 5.68 -12.77 -8.33
C ASP A 155 5.09 -14.10 -7.90
N ILE A 156 4.31 -14.08 -6.82
CA ILE A 156 3.59 -15.23 -6.30
C ILE A 156 2.15 -14.78 -6.13
N ASP A 157 1.27 -15.29 -6.99
CA ASP A 157 -0.16 -14.99 -7.00
C ASP A 157 -0.49 -13.48 -7.04
N GLY A 158 0.29 -12.70 -7.79
CA GLY A 158 0.12 -11.25 -7.93
C GLY A 158 0.73 -10.44 -6.79
N LYS A 159 1.34 -11.07 -5.79
CA LYS A 159 2.13 -10.42 -4.74
C LYS A 159 3.62 -10.49 -5.10
N LEU A 160 4.29 -9.34 -5.03
CA LEU A 160 5.74 -9.28 -5.15
C LEU A 160 6.38 -9.68 -3.82
N VAL A 161 7.14 -10.79 -3.84
CA VAL A 161 7.82 -11.37 -2.67
C VAL A 161 9.33 -11.13 -2.78
N HIS A 162 9.93 -10.65 -1.70
CA HIS A 162 11.37 -10.46 -1.57
C HIS A 162 12.03 -11.72 -1.03
N LYS A 163 13.12 -12.16 -1.67
CA LYS A 163 13.89 -13.34 -1.30
C LYS A 163 15.38 -13.02 -1.21
N ILE A 164 16.01 -13.48 -0.12
CA ILE A 164 17.45 -13.35 0.10
C ILE A 164 18.20 -14.39 -0.75
N ILE A 165 19.28 -13.98 -1.41
CA ILE A 165 20.20 -14.83 -2.17
C ILE A 165 21.66 -14.66 -1.71
N ASP A 166 22.54 -15.52 -2.23
CA ASP A 166 24.00 -15.43 -2.12
C ASP A 166 24.56 -15.57 -0.69
N LEU A 167 24.38 -16.78 -0.14
CA LEU A 167 25.01 -17.20 1.12
C LEU A 167 26.49 -17.55 0.97
N GLY A 168 27.15 -17.15 -0.12
CA GLY A 168 28.58 -17.39 -0.32
C GLY A 168 29.42 -16.72 0.76
N TYR A 169 28.93 -15.62 1.34
CA TYR A 169 29.48 -14.95 2.51
C TYR A 169 28.86 -15.40 3.82
N ALA A 170 28.06 -16.45 3.89
CA ALA A 170 27.46 -16.85 5.15
C ALA A 170 28.43 -17.60 6.10
N LYS A 171 28.16 -17.64 7.41
CA LYS A 171 28.91 -18.44 8.39
C LYS A 171 27.97 -19.03 9.46
N ASP A 172 28.21 -20.31 9.81
CA ASP A 172 27.53 -21.00 10.91
C ASP A 172 28.08 -20.57 12.28
N LEU A 173 27.20 -20.30 13.24
CA LEU A 173 27.56 -19.92 14.61
C LEU A 173 28.10 -21.08 15.46
N ASP A 174 27.81 -22.34 15.11
CA ASP A 174 28.12 -23.53 15.93
C ASP A 174 29.61 -23.86 16.05
N GLN A 175 30.49 -23.11 15.39
CA GLN A 175 31.94 -23.20 15.53
C GLN A 175 32.50 -22.03 16.37
N GLY A 176 32.04 -21.89 17.62
CA GLY A 176 32.71 -21.21 18.75
C GLY A 176 33.57 -19.95 18.50
N SER A 177 33.26 -19.07 17.54
CA SER A 177 34.20 -18.00 17.16
C SER A 177 33.57 -16.66 16.82
N LEU A 178 33.99 -15.65 17.57
CA LEU A 178 34.17 -14.27 17.12
C LEU A 178 34.80 -14.28 15.71
N CYS A 179 34.12 -13.67 14.74
CA CYS A 179 34.45 -13.80 13.32
C CYS A 179 35.28 -12.61 12.82
N THR A 180 36.25 -12.79 11.91
CA THR A 180 37.24 -11.73 11.51
C THR A 180 37.53 -11.62 10.00
N SER A 181 36.60 -11.99 9.11
CA SER A 181 36.84 -11.92 7.65
C SER A 181 36.30 -10.63 7.00
N PHE A 182 37.17 -9.86 6.33
CA PHE A 182 36.83 -8.69 5.51
C PHE A 182 36.30 -9.12 4.13
N VAL A 183 34.98 -9.08 3.92
CA VAL A 183 34.39 -9.35 2.60
C VAL A 183 33.01 -8.71 2.43
N GLY A 184 32.70 -8.23 1.22
CA GLY A 184 31.39 -7.67 0.85
C GLY A 184 31.48 -6.39 0.00
N THR A 185 30.33 -5.91 -0.47
CA THR A 185 30.20 -4.57 -1.06
C THR A 185 30.20 -3.55 0.08
N LEU A 186 31.28 -2.76 0.17
CA LEU A 186 31.60 -1.93 1.34
C LEU A 186 30.52 -0.90 1.73
N GLN A 187 29.56 -0.61 0.86
CA GLN A 187 28.53 0.41 1.06
C GLN A 187 27.45 0.05 2.10
N TYR A 188 27.20 -1.23 2.37
CA TYR A 188 26.18 -1.74 3.31
C TYR A 188 26.79 -2.43 4.54
N LEU A 189 28.12 -2.42 4.62
CA LEU A 189 28.88 -3.17 5.60
C LEU A 189 28.82 -2.49 6.97
N ALA A 190 28.68 -3.29 8.03
CA ALA A 190 28.71 -2.80 9.41
C ALA A 190 30.09 -2.26 9.82
N PRO A 191 30.16 -1.21 10.67
CA PRO A 191 31.41 -0.58 11.11
C PRO A 191 32.49 -1.56 11.61
N GLU A 192 32.10 -2.54 12.42
CA GLU A 192 33.00 -3.51 13.04
C GLU A 192 33.70 -4.44 12.04
N LEU A 193 33.13 -4.63 10.85
CA LEU A 193 33.74 -5.43 9.78
C LEU A 193 34.90 -4.69 9.12
N PHE A 194 34.89 -3.35 9.08
CA PHE A 194 36.04 -2.56 8.61
C PHE A 194 37.18 -2.56 9.64
N GLU A 195 36.82 -2.60 10.92
CA GLU A 195 37.78 -2.58 12.03
C GLU A 195 38.39 -3.97 12.32
N ASN A 196 38.05 -5.00 11.52
CA ASN A 196 38.41 -6.41 11.74
C ASN A 196 38.13 -6.88 13.18
N LYS A 197 37.10 -6.31 13.81
CA LYS A 197 36.68 -6.68 15.15
C LYS A 197 35.79 -7.92 15.09
N PRO A 198 35.71 -8.67 16.20
CA PRO A 198 34.66 -9.63 16.37
C PRO A 198 33.27 -9.07 16.11
N TYR A 199 32.44 -9.85 15.43
CA TYR A 199 31.08 -9.48 15.11
C TYR A 199 30.08 -10.61 15.38
N THR A 200 28.79 -10.25 15.37
CA THR A 200 27.66 -11.14 15.65
C THR A 200 26.59 -11.00 14.56
N VAL A 201 25.40 -11.57 14.76
CA VAL A 201 24.21 -11.39 13.91
C VAL A 201 23.86 -9.92 13.66
N THR A 202 24.30 -8.99 14.54
CA THR A 202 24.01 -7.56 14.44
C THR A 202 24.61 -6.88 13.21
N VAL A 203 25.55 -7.50 12.50
CA VAL A 203 26.03 -6.98 11.20
C VAL A 203 24.92 -6.96 10.16
N ASP A 204 24.05 -7.97 10.15
CA ASP A 204 22.93 -8.06 9.22
C ASP A 204 21.87 -7.00 9.55
N TYR A 205 21.74 -6.59 10.83
CA TYR A 205 20.83 -5.53 11.24
C TYR A 205 21.27 -4.17 10.68
N TRP A 206 22.57 -3.90 10.67
CA TRP A 206 23.10 -2.67 10.06
C TRP A 206 22.82 -2.65 8.56
N SER A 207 23.15 -3.75 7.86
CA SER A 207 22.90 -3.86 6.43
C SER A 207 21.41 -3.73 6.11
N PHE A 208 20.53 -4.36 6.89
CA PHE A 208 19.09 -4.23 6.72
C PHE A 208 18.61 -2.80 6.99
N GLY A 209 19.05 -2.16 8.07
CA GLY A 209 18.73 -0.76 8.36
C GLY A 209 19.17 0.18 7.25
N THR A 210 20.35 -0.03 6.66
CA THR A 210 20.82 0.79 5.53
C THR A 210 19.97 0.58 4.27
N MET A 211 19.49 -0.64 4.02
CA MET A 211 18.56 -0.93 2.93
C MET A 211 17.18 -0.33 3.17
N ILE A 212 16.63 -0.43 4.39
CA ILE A 212 15.32 0.18 4.73
C ILE A 212 15.38 1.70 4.51
N PHE A 213 16.45 2.35 4.97
CA PHE A 213 16.65 3.79 4.75
C PHE A 213 16.71 4.11 3.25
N GLU A 214 17.52 3.39 2.47
CA GLU A 214 17.64 3.63 1.03
C GLU A 214 16.33 3.37 0.28
N CYS A 215 15.58 2.33 0.67
CA CYS A 215 14.27 2.05 0.10
C CYS A 215 13.24 3.13 0.47
N SER A 216 13.40 3.79 1.61
CA SER A 216 12.50 4.88 2.04
C SER A 216 12.83 6.21 1.37
N CYS A 217 14.11 6.49 1.08
CA CYS A 217 14.57 7.83 0.69
C CYS A 217 15.25 7.90 -0.69
N GLY A 218 15.57 6.76 -1.31
CA GLY A 218 16.27 6.67 -2.60
C GLY A 218 17.80 6.80 -2.53
N PHE A 219 18.38 6.99 -1.33
CA PHE A 219 19.82 7.08 -1.14
C PHE A 219 20.26 6.48 0.21
N ARG A 220 21.55 6.12 0.34
CA ARG A 220 22.10 5.50 1.56
C ARG A 220 22.22 6.48 2.74
N PRO A 221 22.06 6.02 3.99
CA PRO A 221 21.95 6.90 5.18
C PRO A 221 23.18 7.75 5.46
N PHE A 222 24.37 7.24 5.15
CA PHE A 222 25.63 7.83 5.60
C PHE A 222 26.53 8.20 4.42
N LEU A 223 26.65 9.51 4.16
CA LEU A 223 27.59 10.13 3.22
C LEU A 223 27.76 9.33 1.92
N HIS A 224 26.64 9.06 1.24
CA HIS A 224 26.52 8.11 0.13
C HIS A 224 27.46 8.37 -1.08
N ASN A 225 28.01 9.59 -1.20
CA ASN A 225 28.96 10.00 -2.23
C ASN A 225 30.42 9.68 -1.88
N LEU A 226 30.72 9.34 -0.62
CA LEU A 226 32.07 9.03 -0.16
C LEU A 226 32.35 7.53 -0.18
N GLN A 227 33.63 7.18 -0.31
CA GLN A 227 34.05 5.80 -0.17
C GLN A 227 33.91 5.33 1.28
N PRO A 228 33.67 4.02 1.53
CA PRO A 228 33.35 3.54 2.87
C PRO A 228 34.35 3.83 3.98
N VAL A 229 35.64 3.74 3.68
CA VAL A 229 36.70 4.09 4.64
C VAL A 229 36.65 5.59 4.99
N GLN A 230 36.30 6.45 4.04
CA GLN A 230 36.23 7.90 4.23
C GLN A 230 34.99 8.32 5.01
N TRP A 231 33.82 7.72 4.73
CA TRP A 231 32.63 8.06 5.51
C TRP A 231 32.67 7.47 6.90
N ALA A 232 33.24 6.27 7.09
CA ALA A 232 33.30 5.62 8.40
C ALA A 232 34.02 6.50 9.44
N SER A 233 35.11 7.17 9.07
CA SER A 233 35.84 8.08 9.98
C SER A 233 35.01 9.30 10.39
N LYS A 234 34.23 9.86 9.46
CA LYS A 234 33.32 10.99 9.71
C LYS A 234 32.10 10.57 10.55
N VAL A 235 31.52 9.40 10.26
CA VAL A 235 30.26 8.92 10.86
C VAL A 235 30.47 8.24 12.21
N ARG A 236 31.71 7.87 12.57
CA ARG A 236 32.05 7.33 13.89
C ARG A 236 31.57 8.19 15.05
N ASN A 237 31.49 9.51 14.85
CA ASN A 237 31.09 10.48 15.86
C ASN A 237 29.58 10.75 15.89
N LYS A 238 28.77 9.97 15.16
CA LYS A 238 27.31 10.12 15.15
C LYS A 238 26.72 9.96 16.56
N GLY A 239 25.68 10.72 16.85
CA GLY A 239 24.86 10.55 18.03
C GLY A 239 24.13 9.19 18.08
N PRO A 240 23.62 8.79 19.25
CA PRO A 240 23.02 7.47 19.46
C PRO A 240 21.73 7.25 18.67
N LYS A 241 21.03 8.34 18.30
CA LYS A 241 19.78 8.32 17.53
C LYS A 241 19.93 8.80 16.09
N ASP A 242 21.14 9.16 15.66
CA ASP A 242 21.31 9.65 14.29
C ASP A 242 21.12 8.49 13.31
N ILE A 243 20.29 8.68 12.30
CA ILE A 243 20.02 7.69 11.25
C ILE A 243 20.54 8.14 9.89
N MET A 244 20.94 9.42 9.77
CA MET A 244 21.43 10.01 8.53
C MET A 244 22.64 10.90 8.80
N ALA A 245 23.58 10.92 7.86
CA ALA A 245 24.65 11.91 7.76
C ALA A 245 24.81 12.37 6.31
N VAL A 246 24.71 13.68 6.07
CA VAL A 246 24.87 14.30 4.75
C VAL A 246 25.98 15.34 4.78
N GLU A 247 26.68 15.50 3.66
CA GLU A 247 27.67 16.56 3.49
C GLU A 247 26.99 17.78 2.86
N GLU A 248 27.01 18.91 3.54
CA GLU A 248 26.48 20.17 3.03
C GLU A 248 27.44 20.79 1.99
N LEU A 249 26.99 21.82 1.26
CA LEU A 249 27.78 22.45 0.18
C LEU A 249 29.09 23.08 0.68
N ASN A 250 29.16 23.43 1.96
CA ASN A 250 30.35 23.94 2.63
C ASN A 250 31.34 22.83 3.06
N GLY A 251 30.99 21.55 2.86
CA GLY A 251 31.79 20.39 3.26
C GLY A 251 31.57 19.92 4.70
N GLU A 252 30.68 20.55 5.46
CA GLU A 252 30.35 20.12 6.82
C GLU A 252 29.41 18.91 6.82
N VAL A 253 29.60 18.03 7.80
CA VAL A 253 28.75 16.85 7.98
C VAL A 253 27.61 17.19 8.93
N ARG A 254 26.38 17.10 8.42
CA ARG A 254 25.18 17.24 9.21
C ARG A 254 24.56 15.88 9.52
N PHE A 255 24.37 15.61 10.80
CA PHE A 255 23.65 14.45 11.28
C PHE A 255 22.16 14.75 11.50
N SER A 256 21.31 13.75 11.38
CA SER A 256 19.87 13.85 11.63
C SER A 256 19.35 12.56 12.26
N THR A 257 18.41 12.72 13.20
CA THR A 257 17.62 11.65 13.79
C THR A 257 16.34 11.34 13.01
N HIS A 258 16.02 12.19 12.01
CA HIS A 258 14.78 12.14 11.24
C HIS A 258 15.03 11.75 9.79
N LEU A 259 14.03 11.08 9.21
CA LEU A 259 14.02 10.73 7.79
C LEU A 259 13.93 12.02 6.95
N PRO A 260 14.72 12.13 5.87
CA PRO A 260 14.68 13.28 4.98
C PRO A 260 13.37 13.30 4.18
N TYR A 261 12.92 14.50 3.83
CA TYR A 261 11.91 14.74 2.80
C TYR A 261 12.62 15.08 1.47
N PRO A 262 12.11 14.63 0.31
CA PRO A 262 10.91 13.81 0.10
C PRO A 262 11.12 12.32 0.45
N ASN A 263 10.05 11.69 0.94
CA ASN A 263 9.89 10.25 1.04
C ASN A 263 8.38 9.91 0.89
N ASN A 264 8.05 8.65 0.60
CA ASN A 264 6.67 8.24 0.32
C ASN A 264 5.97 7.57 1.52
N LEU A 265 6.50 7.73 2.74
CA LEU A 265 5.90 7.18 3.96
C LEU A 265 4.86 8.16 4.52
N SER A 266 3.76 7.62 5.02
CA SER A 266 2.72 8.35 5.73
C SER A 266 3.24 8.87 7.07
N SER A 267 2.67 10.00 7.49
CA SER A 267 3.04 10.66 8.74
C SER A 267 2.94 9.74 9.97
N THR A 268 1.99 8.81 9.96
CA THR A 268 1.76 7.83 11.02
C THR A 268 2.89 6.80 11.14
N LEU A 269 3.60 6.48 10.05
CA LEU A 269 4.67 5.49 10.08
C LEU A 269 6.03 6.11 10.39
N LEU A 270 6.22 7.41 10.17
CA LEU A 270 7.53 8.07 10.28
C LEU A 270 8.20 7.86 11.64
N GLU A 271 7.48 8.09 12.75
CA GLU A 271 8.06 7.95 14.09
C GLU A 271 8.52 6.51 14.37
N SER A 272 7.70 5.52 14.00
CA SER A 272 8.03 4.12 14.23
C SER A 272 9.16 3.64 13.30
N MET A 273 9.17 4.10 12.05
CA MET A 273 10.25 3.82 11.10
C MET A 273 11.57 4.44 11.56
N GLU A 274 11.56 5.68 12.03
CA GLU A 274 12.73 6.35 12.61
C GLU A 274 13.24 5.59 13.84
N MET A 275 12.35 5.13 14.72
CA MET A 275 12.72 4.30 15.87
C MET A 275 13.37 2.98 15.45
N LEU A 276 12.82 2.30 14.43
CA LEU A 276 13.39 1.07 13.89
C LEU A 276 14.81 1.30 13.35
N LEU A 277 14.97 2.34 12.53
CA LEU A 277 16.26 2.73 11.96
C LEU A 277 17.26 3.14 13.05
N GLN A 278 16.82 3.82 14.10
CA GLN A 278 17.66 4.17 15.24
C GLN A 278 18.21 2.93 15.96
N LEU A 279 17.46 1.83 16.02
CA LEU A 279 17.92 0.57 16.61
C LEU A 279 18.88 -0.19 15.67
N MET A 280 18.59 -0.20 14.38
CA MET A 280 19.37 -0.94 13.37
C MET A 280 20.66 -0.23 12.95
N LEU A 281 20.68 1.11 12.94
CA LEU A 281 21.81 1.95 12.52
C LEU A 281 22.65 2.46 13.71
N LYS A 282 22.60 1.77 14.85
CA LYS A 282 23.54 2.02 15.95
C LYS A 282 24.96 1.63 15.53
N TRP A 283 25.90 2.52 15.83
CA TRP A 283 27.33 2.27 15.60
C TRP A 283 27.83 1.11 16.47
N ASP A 284 27.51 1.13 17.77
CA ASP A 284 27.91 0.10 18.73
C ASP A 284 27.26 -1.27 18.39
N PRO A 285 28.04 -2.29 18.02
CA PRO A 285 27.52 -3.60 17.62
C PRO A 285 26.83 -4.37 18.74
N VAL A 286 27.11 -4.06 20.02
CA VAL A 286 26.51 -4.74 21.19
C VAL A 286 25.12 -4.18 21.48
N GLN A 287 24.94 -2.87 21.30
CA GLN A 287 23.64 -2.21 21.52
C GLN A 287 22.73 -2.21 20.30
N ARG A 288 23.25 -2.54 19.12
CA ARG A 288 22.51 -2.58 17.86
C ARG A 288 21.45 -3.68 17.90
N GLY A 289 20.24 -3.35 17.48
CA GLY A 289 19.07 -4.22 17.60
C GLY A 289 18.34 -4.12 18.95
N GLY A 290 18.89 -3.38 19.92
CA GLY A 290 18.29 -3.20 21.24
C GLY A 290 18.39 -4.43 22.15
N LYS A 291 17.66 -4.42 23.26
CA LYS A 291 17.64 -5.55 24.20
C LYS A 291 16.83 -6.70 23.62
N THR A 292 17.22 -7.93 23.92
CA THR A 292 16.42 -9.11 23.61
C THR A 292 15.33 -9.26 24.66
N ASN A 293 14.09 -9.41 24.22
CA ASN A 293 12.97 -9.68 25.11
C ASN A 293 13.10 -11.11 25.66
N PRO A 294 13.02 -11.30 27.00
CA PRO A 294 13.16 -12.62 27.62
C PRO A 294 12.06 -13.61 27.21
N ASP A 295 10.86 -13.13 26.90
CA ASP A 295 9.70 -13.97 26.61
C ASP A 295 9.68 -14.40 25.13
N SER A 296 9.78 -13.43 24.22
CA SER A 296 9.75 -13.69 22.77
C SER A 296 11.08 -14.20 22.21
N LYS A 297 12.19 -14.01 22.95
CA LYS A 297 13.58 -14.21 22.50
C LYS A 297 13.96 -13.38 21.26
N LYS A 298 13.13 -12.42 20.86
CA LYS A 298 13.40 -11.53 19.73
C LYS A 298 14.13 -10.27 20.22
N PRO A 299 15.07 -9.73 19.43
CA PRO A 299 15.64 -8.43 19.71
C PRO A 299 14.61 -7.33 19.45
N GLN A 300 14.68 -6.24 20.21
CA GLN A 300 13.75 -5.12 20.16
C GLN A 300 13.50 -4.57 18.74
N CYS A 301 14.50 -4.57 17.86
CA CYS A 301 14.32 -4.10 16.48
C CYS A 301 13.29 -4.92 15.69
N PHE A 302 13.22 -6.24 15.88
CA PHE A 302 12.21 -7.06 15.21
C PHE A 302 10.83 -6.94 15.88
N GLU A 303 10.77 -6.64 17.18
CA GLU A 303 9.50 -6.32 17.84
C GLU A 303 8.90 -5.01 17.33
N VAL A 304 9.73 -3.98 17.14
CA VAL A 304 9.31 -2.71 16.53
C VAL A 304 8.89 -2.91 15.07
N LEU A 305 9.62 -3.74 14.32
CA LEU A 305 9.26 -4.10 12.95
C LEU A 305 7.88 -4.79 12.91
N GLU A 306 7.62 -5.77 13.78
CA GLU A 306 6.33 -6.44 13.89
C GLU A 306 5.22 -5.46 14.29
N GLN A 307 5.49 -4.53 15.22
CA GLN A 307 4.55 -3.48 15.59
C GLN A 307 4.17 -2.61 14.39
N ILE A 308 5.15 -2.19 13.57
CA ILE A 308 4.92 -1.42 12.34
C ILE A 308 4.02 -2.20 11.38
N LEU A 309 4.31 -3.48 11.14
CA LEU A 309 3.54 -4.32 10.22
C LEU A 309 2.12 -4.61 10.72
N CYS A 310 1.88 -4.59 12.03
CA CYS A 310 0.56 -4.75 12.62
C CYS A 310 -0.27 -3.46 12.67
N MET A 311 0.31 -2.30 12.33
CA MET A 311 -0.43 -1.03 12.33
C MET A 311 -1.55 -1.05 11.30
N LYS A 312 -2.77 -0.72 11.74
CA LYS A 312 -3.89 -0.46 10.85
C LYS A 312 -3.95 1.02 10.56
N VAL A 313 -3.47 1.43 9.39
CA VAL A 313 -3.51 2.83 8.96
C VAL A 313 -4.61 2.99 7.92
N VAL A 314 -5.45 4.01 8.09
CA VAL A 314 -6.40 4.46 7.06
C VAL A 314 -5.90 5.76 6.46
N HIS A 315 -5.94 5.86 5.13
CA HIS A 315 -5.67 7.09 4.42
C HIS A 315 -6.98 7.71 3.93
N ILE A 316 -7.16 9.00 4.17
CA ILE A 316 -8.39 9.74 3.88
C ILE A 316 -8.05 10.89 2.96
N LEU A 317 -8.55 10.85 1.73
CA LEU A 317 -8.40 11.92 0.75
C LEU A 317 -9.51 12.95 0.98
N ASN A 318 -9.13 14.13 1.43
CA ASN A 318 -10.01 15.28 1.50
C ASN A 318 -10.20 15.88 0.10
N MET A 319 -11.38 15.70 -0.49
CA MET A 319 -11.66 16.18 -1.85
C MET A 319 -11.75 17.70 -1.96
N THR A 320 -11.94 18.41 -0.83
CA THR A 320 -12.02 19.86 -0.80
C THR A 320 -10.63 20.51 -0.83
N THR A 321 -9.65 19.89 -0.16
CA THR A 321 -8.27 20.42 -0.05
C THR A 321 -7.24 19.65 -0.89
N ALA A 322 -7.62 18.52 -1.48
CA ALA A 322 -6.73 17.56 -2.15
C ALA A 322 -5.61 17.00 -1.25
N GLN A 323 -5.78 17.05 0.07
CA GLN A 323 -4.80 16.51 1.02
C GLN A 323 -5.17 15.10 1.46
N VAL A 324 -4.15 14.28 1.65
CA VAL A 324 -4.27 12.93 2.21
C VAL A 324 -3.93 12.99 3.70
N HIS A 325 -4.88 12.63 4.55
CA HIS A 325 -4.72 12.49 5.99
C HIS A 325 -4.57 11.01 6.35
N SER A 326 -3.60 10.65 7.18
CA SER A 326 -3.37 9.26 7.59
C SER A 326 -3.65 9.11 9.08
N PHE A 327 -4.45 8.11 9.44
CA PHE A 327 -4.84 7.85 10.82
C PHE A 327 -4.56 6.40 11.18
N GLN A 328 -3.81 6.17 12.25
CA GLN A 328 -3.72 4.86 12.88
C GLN A 328 -5.04 4.56 13.59
N LEU A 329 -5.60 3.37 13.36
CA LEU A 329 -6.84 2.88 13.93
C LEU A 329 -6.57 1.93 15.08
N ASP A 330 -7.32 2.10 16.16
CA ASP A 330 -7.38 1.09 17.21
C ASP A 330 -8.32 -0.06 16.79
N PRO A 331 -8.06 -1.33 17.21
CA PRO A 331 -8.87 -2.49 16.80
C PRO A 331 -10.37 -2.34 17.03
N ASP A 332 -10.76 -1.67 18.12
CA ASP A 332 -12.15 -1.47 18.54
C ASP A 332 -12.65 -0.03 18.28
N GLU A 333 -11.93 0.77 17.50
CA GLU A 333 -12.31 2.15 17.22
C GLU A 333 -13.62 2.21 16.43
N SER A 334 -14.59 2.98 16.92
CA SER A 334 -15.83 3.25 16.20
C SER A 334 -15.62 4.27 15.06
N LEU A 335 -16.42 4.18 13.99
CA LEU A 335 -16.37 5.17 12.91
C LEU A 335 -16.59 6.61 13.43
N HIS A 336 -17.47 6.77 14.43
CA HIS A 336 -17.74 8.07 15.05
C HIS A 336 -16.49 8.67 15.75
N SER A 337 -15.68 7.84 16.39
CA SER A 337 -14.39 8.28 16.97
C SER A 337 -13.44 8.76 15.89
N LEU A 338 -13.30 8.00 14.81
CA LEU A 338 -12.49 8.38 13.66
C LEU A 338 -12.99 9.70 13.05
N GLN A 339 -14.29 9.87 12.84
CA GLN A 339 -14.88 11.11 12.30
C GLN A 339 -14.57 12.34 13.16
N ARG A 340 -14.51 12.21 14.49
CA ARG A 340 -14.06 13.29 15.38
C ARG A 340 -12.59 13.63 15.20
N ARG A 341 -11.73 12.65 14.91
CA ARG A 341 -10.32 12.89 14.60
C ARG A 341 -10.16 13.58 13.24
N ILE A 342 -10.94 13.14 12.24
CA ILE A 342 -11.01 13.78 10.92
C ILE A 342 -11.46 15.24 11.05
N GLU A 343 -12.48 15.52 11.87
CA GLU A 343 -12.97 16.89 12.12
C GLU A 343 -11.88 17.80 12.69
N LYS A 344 -11.05 17.29 13.61
CA LYS A 344 -9.95 18.05 14.19
C LYS A 344 -8.92 18.49 13.15
N GLU A 345 -8.59 17.63 12.19
CA GLU A 345 -7.60 17.91 11.15
C GLU A 345 -8.16 18.67 9.95
N THR A 346 -9.35 18.29 9.47
CA THR A 346 -9.94 18.84 8.24
C THR A 346 -10.85 20.05 8.47
N LYS A 347 -11.28 20.27 9.73
CA LYS A 347 -12.29 21.27 10.12
C LYS A 347 -13.67 21.06 9.50
N ILE A 348 -13.92 19.90 8.91
CA ILE A 348 -15.24 19.52 8.39
C ILE A 348 -16.05 18.92 9.53
N GLU A 349 -17.17 19.56 9.88
CA GLU A 349 -18.05 19.11 10.95
C GLU A 349 -18.57 17.69 10.72
N LEU A 350 -18.73 16.92 11.79
CA LEU A 350 -19.10 15.50 11.72
C LEU A 350 -20.36 15.22 10.89
N VAL A 351 -21.37 16.11 10.94
CA VAL A 351 -22.63 15.98 10.17
C VAL A 351 -22.44 16.18 8.65
N ASN A 352 -21.37 16.89 8.28
CA ASN A 352 -21.03 17.27 6.91
C ASN A 352 -20.01 16.32 6.27
N GLN A 353 -19.43 15.39 7.05
CA GLN A 353 -18.52 14.37 6.55
C GLN A 353 -19.30 13.27 5.83
N GLU A 354 -19.14 13.18 4.50
CA GLU A 354 -19.53 12.01 3.73
C GLU A 354 -18.27 11.23 3.34
N LEU A 355 -18.07 10.08 3.99
CA LEU A 355 -16.95 9.19 3.76
C LEU A 355 -17.35 8.09 2.78
N LEU A 356 -16.72 8.04 1.61
CA LEU A 356 -16.99 7.07 0.55
C LEU A 356 -15.79 6.15 0.34
N GLN A 357 -16.05 4.86 0.14
CA GLN A 357 -15.04 3.94 -0.40
C GLN A 357 -14.84 4.19 -1.90
N GLU A 358 -13.77 3.66 -2.50
CA GLU A 358 -13.52 3.72 -3.96
C GLU A 358 -14.68 3.16 -4.81
N THR A 359 -15.48 2.26 -4.23
CA THR A 359 -16.69 1.70 -4.85
C THR A 359 -17.87 2.68 -4.85
N GLY A 360 -17.70 3.88 -4.28
CA GLY A 360 -18.71 4.91 -4.05
C GLY A 360 -19.72 4.57 -2.95
N VAL A 361 -19.46 3.56 -2.13
CA VAL A 361 -20.33 3.16 -1.02
C VAL A 361 -19.99 4.03 0.18
N SER A 362 -20.99 4.68 0.78
CA SER A 362 -20.82 5.40 2.05
C SER A 362 -20.52 4.42 3.18
N LEU A 363 -19.59 4.80 4.07
CA LEU A 363 -19.27 3.98 5.23
C LEU A 363 -20.48 3.78 6.15
N ASP A 364 -20.59 2.59 6.74
CA ASP A 364 -21.68 2.24 7.65
C ASP A 364 -21.37 2.75 9.06
N PRO A 365 -22.13 3.69 9.63
CA PRO A 365 -21.89 4.22 10.97
C PRO A 365 -22.00 3.17 12.08
N ARG A 366 -22.64 2.03 11.82
CA ARG A 366 -22.83 0.94 12.79
C ARG A 366 -21.63 -0.01 12.84
N LYS A 367 -20.73 0.06 11.87
CA LYS A 367 -19.52 -0.77 11.80
C LYS A 367 -18.33 -0.03 12.40
N PRO A 368 -17.30 -0.76 12.91
CA PRO A 368 -16.07 -0.14 13.39
C PRO A 368 -15.33 0.60 12.27
N ALA A 369 -14.41 1.49 12.64
CA ALA A 369 -13.54 2.22 11.73
C ALA A 369 -12.65 1.28 10.89
N ALA A 370 -12.38 0.07 11.39
CA ALA A 370 -11.66 -0.97 10.66
C ALA A 370 -12.28 -1.31 9.29
N GLN A 371 -13.55 -0.98 9.03
CA GLN A 371 -14.18 -1.13 7.70
C GLN A 371 -13.48 -0.32 6.59
N CYS A 372 -12.69 0.68 6.95
CA CYS A 372 -11.93 1.51 6.02
C CYS A 372 -10.65 0.83 5.52
N VAL A 373 -10.15 -0.17 6.26
CA VAL A 373 -8.93 -0.90 5.94
C VAL A 373 -9.34 -2.13 5.16
N LEU A 374 -9.08 -2.14 3.86
CA LEU A 374 -9.27 -3.31 3.00
C LEU A 374 -7.91 -3.99 2.83
N ASP A 375 -7.88 -5.32 3.01
CA ASP A 375 -6.68 -6.12 2.80
C ASP A 375 -6.32 -6.09 1.30
N GLY A 376 -5.18 -5.46 0.95
CA GLY A 376 -4.62 -5.57 -0.41
C GLY A 376 -4.27 -4.28 -1.17
N GLY A 377 -4.18 -3.11 -0.53
CA GLY A 377 -3.66 -1.90 -1.19
C GLY A 377 -3.82 -0.62 -0.38
N LEU A 378 -3.23 0.48 -0.84
CA LEU A 378 -3.49 1.83 -0.35
C LEU A 378 -4.90 2.23 -0.77
N HIS A 379 -5.88 1.85 0.03
CA HIS A 379 -7.27 2.25 -0.14
C HIS A 379 -7.50 3.59 0.54
N PHE A 380 -7.99 4.56 -0.22
CA PHE A 380 -8.33 5.86 0.31
C PHE A 380 -9.83 5.95 0.55
N VAL A 381 -10.20 6.45 1.72
CA VAL A 381 -11.58 6.90 1.96
C VAL A 381 -11.69 8.33 1.46
N VAL A 382 -12.68 8.57 0.61
CA VAL A 382 -12.93 9.87 0.01
C VAL A 382 -13.81 10.65 0.96
N LEU A 383 -13.29 11.76 1.48
CA LEU A 383 -14.06 12.70 2.28
C LEU A 383 -14.62 13.79 1.37
N SER A 384 -15.95 13.79 1.23
CA SER A 384 -16.70 14.84 0.57
C SER A 384 -17.38 15.73 1.60
N HIS A 385 -17.31 17.05 1.39
CA HIS A 385 -18.10 18.00 2.14
C HIS A 385 -19.46 18.14 1.45
N LYS A 386 -20.55 17.86 2.18
CA LYS A 386 -21.92 17.90 1.63
C LYS A 386 -22.38 19.24 1.01
N PHE A 387 -21.67 20.35 1.25
CA PHE A 387 -22.19 21.70 1.04
C PHE A 387 -21.20 22.71 0.44
N GLN A 388 -20.00 22.29 -0.01
CA GLN A 388 -18.98 23.24 -0.49
C GLN A 388 -18.54 22.95 -1.92
N VAL A 389 -18.56 24.00 -2.76
CA VAL A 389 -18.24 23.96 -4.21
C VAL A 389 -16.88 24.59 -4.51
N GLU A 390 -16.29 25.36 -3.58
CA GLU A 390 -15.01 26.03 -3.80
C GLU A 390 -13.83 25.16 -3.38
N SER A 391 -13.01 24.78 -4.36
CA SER A 391 -11.77 24.05 -4.16
C SER A 391 -10.61 25.04 -4.08
N CYS A 392 -9.90 25.08 -2.95
CA CYS A 392 -8.70 25.89 -2.81
C CYS A 392 -7.47 24.98 -3.01
N PHE A 393 -6.91 25.01 -4.22
CA PHE A 393 -5.69 24.25 -4.53
C PHE A 393 -4.47 25.16 -4.35
N CYS A 394 -3.62 24.85 -3.37
CA CYS A 394 -2.28 25.44 -3.30
C CYS A 394 -1.29 24.47 -3.94
N CYS A 395 -0.67 24.88 -5.06
CA CYS A 395 0.53 24.20 -5.57
C CYS A 395 1.64 25.21 -5.88
N CYS A 396 2.77 25.01 -5.21
CA CYS A 396 4.17 25.03 -5.70
C CYS A 396 5.11 25.77 -4.73
N PRO A 397 6.24 25.16 -4.31
CA PRO A 397 7.45 25.90 -3.98
C PRO A 397 7.95 26.59 -5.27
N PRO A 398 8.35 27.86 -5.24
CA PRO A 398 8.84 28.54 -6.43
C PRO A 398 10.19 27.95 -6.89
N VAL A 399 10.29 27.56 -8.17
CA VAL A 399 11.58 27.38 -8.85
C VAL A 399 12.19 28.77 -8.99
N ARG A 400 13.06 29.16 -8.05
CA ARG A 400 13.57 30.54 -7.97
C ARG A 400 14.66 30.85 -9.00
N GLU A 401 15.52 29.88 -9.34
CA GLU A 401 16.66 30.11 -10.26
C GLU A 401 16.97 28.87 -11.12
N ALA A 402 16.53 28.85 -12.38
CA ALA A 402 16.70 27.69 -13.27
C ALA A 402 18.02 27.65 -14.06
N LYS A 403 18.83 28.72 -14.03
CA LYS A 403 20.05 28.88 -14.86
C LYS A 403 21.38 28.77 -14.08
N SER A 404 21.33 28.47 -12.79
CA SER A 404 22.54 28.33 -11.97
C SER A 404 23.32 27.06 -12.36
N GLN A 405 24.64 27.18 -12.47
CA GLN A 405 25.50 26.01 -12.68
C GLN A 405 25.75 25.33 -11.34
N LEU A 406 25.21 24.12 -11.18
CA LEU A 406 25.39 23.31 -9.99
C LEU A 406 26.31 22.11 -10.28
N PRO A 407 27.10 21.63 -9.31
CA PRO A 407 27.87 20.40 -9.46
C PRO A 407 26.97 19.19 -9.77
N LEU A 408 27.46 18.23 -10.56
CA LEU A 408 26.69 17.04 -10.95
C LEU A 408 26.08 16.28 -9.76
N VAL A 409 26.80 16.22 -8.63
CA VAL A 409 26.34 15.56 -7.41
C VAL A 409 25.07 16.25 -6.86
N VAL A 410 25.02 17.57 -6.90
CA VAL A 410 23.87 18.38 -6.47
C VAL A 410 22.74 18.27 -7.50
N LEU A 411 23.07 18.34 -8.79
CA LEU A 411 22.10 18.19 -9.88
C LEU A 411 21.36 16.87 -9.82
N LYS A 412 22.05 15.75 -9.55
CA LYS A 412 21.42 14.43 -9.39
C LYS A 412 20.31 14.45 -8.35
N LYS A 413 20.53 15.11 -7.20
CA LYS A 413 19.54 15.23 -6.13
C LYS A 413 18.37 16.13 -6.54
N VAL A 414 18.66 17.35 -7.00
CA VAL A 414 17.62 18.32 -7.36
C VAL A 414 16.74 17.80 -8.52
N TRP A 415 17.35 17.12 -9.50
CA TRP A 415 16.60 16.54 -10.62
C TRP A 415 15.79 15.32 -10.19
N ALA A 416 16.31 14.48 -9.28
CA ALA A 416 15.53 13.39 -8.69
C ALA A 416 14.30 13.93 -7.96
N GLU A 417 14.46 14.95 -7.11
CA GLU A 417 13.35 15.60 -6.39
C GLU A 417 12.33 16.22 -7.37
N ALA A 418 12.79 16.85 -8.46
CA ALA A 418 11.90 17.38 -9.49
C ALA A 418 11.12 16.28 -10.23
N VAL A 419 11.77 15.16 -10.57
CA VAL A 419 11.11 14.00 -11.19
C VAL A 419 10.10 13.39 -10.22
N SER A 420 10.48 13.19 -8.96
CA SER A 420 9.60 12.70 -7.89
C SER A 420 8.38 13.61 -7.72
N TYR A 421 8.56 14.93 -7.74
CA TYR A 421 7.45 15.89 -7.68
C TYR A 421 6.50 15.75 -8.87
N ILE A 422 7.00 15.63 -10.10
CA ILE A 422 6.17 15.45 -11.30
C ILE A 422 5.41 14.11 -11.25
N CYS A 423 6.09 13.03 -10.83
CA CYS A 423 5.46 11.74 -10.59
C CYS A 423 4.37 11.84 -9.51
N GLY A 424 4.64 12.56 -8.42
CA GLY A 424 3.68 12.85 -7.35
C GLY A 424 2.43 13.56 -7.87
N LEU A 425 2.59 14.62 -8.68
CA LEU A 425 1.46 15.33 -9.30
C LEU A 425 0.58 14.39 -10.15
N LYS A 426 1.18 13.46 -10.90
CA LYS A 426 0.45 12.46 -11.68
C LYS A 426 -0.34 11.50 -10.77
N GLU A 427 0.28 11.06 -9.67
CA GLU A 427 -0.38 10.18 -8.71
C GLU A 427 -1.51 10.90 -7.96
N ASP A 428 -1.29 12.12 -7.51
CA ASP A 428 -2.31 12.96 -6.85
C ASP A 428 -3.50 13.21 -7.77
N TYR A 429 -3.26 13.51 -9.05
CA TYR A 429 -4.33 13.61 -10.04
C TYR A 429 -5.12 12.30 -10.17
N SER A 430 -4.43 11.16 -10.18
CA SER A 430 -5.08 9.85 -10.27
C SER A 430 -5.95 9.56 -9.04
N ARG A 431 -5.49 9.95 -7.83
CA ARG A 431 -6.26 9.83 -6.58
C ARG A 431 -7.49 10.72 -6.58
N LEU A 432 -7.35 11.99 -7.00
CA LEU A 432 -8.48 12.91 -7.15
C LEU A 432 -9.52 12.40 -8.15
N PHE A 433 -9.07 11.87 -9.28
CA PHE A 433 -9.95 11.27 -10.28
C PHE A 433 -10.70 10.05 -9.71
N GLN A 434 -10.04 9.19 -8.93
CA GLN A 434 -10.69 8.08 -8.23
C GLN A 434 -11.73 8.59 -7.22
N GLY A 435 -11.42 9.67 -6.49
CA GLY A 435 -12.35 10.33 -5.58
C GLY A 435 -13.61 10.84 -6.27
N GLN A 436 -13.45 11.52 -7.42
CA GLN A 436 -14.58 11.95 -8.25
C GLN A 436 -15.40 10.75 -8.75
N ARG A 437 -14.74 9.68 -9.18
CA ARG A 437 -15.41 8.44 -9.63
C ARG A 437 -16.24 7.82 -8.51
N ALA A 438 -15.71 7.77 -7.29
CA ALA A 438 -16.45 7.27 -6.12
C ALA A 438 -17.69 8.13 -5.83
N ALA A 439 -17.57 9.45 -5.87
CA ALA A 439 -18.71 10.36 -5.72
C ALA A 439 -19.76 10.15 -6.82
N MET A 440 -19.35 9.97 -8.08
CA MET A 440 -20.25 9.67 -9.19
C MET A 440 -20.99 8.34 -8.98
N LEU A 441 -20.29 7.30 -8.53
CA LEU A 441 -20.92 6.00 -8.21
C LEU A 441 -21.94 6.13 -7.07
N SER A 442 -21.65 6.95 -6.05
CA SER A 442 -22.61 7.26 -4.98
C SER A 442 -23.85 7.95 -5.54
N LEU A 443 -23.67 8.99 -6.38
CA LEU A 443 -24.77 9.71 -7.03
C LEU A 443 -25.64 8.80 -7.89
N LEU A 444 -25.05 7.89 -8.67
CA LEU A 444 -25.79 6.92 -9.48
C LEU A 444 -26.63 5.98 -8.60
N ARG A 445 -26.14 5.59 -7.41
CA ARG A 445 -26.93 4.80 -6.45
C ARG A 445 -28.09 5.60 -5.88
N TYR A 446 -27.87 6.86 -5.48
CA TYR A 446 -28.95 7.74 -5.03
C TYR A 446 -30.01 7.92 -6.10
N ASN A 447 -29.61 8.15 -7.36
CA ASN A 447 -30.53 8.28 -8.48
C ASN A 447 -31.33 6.98 -8.72
N THR A 448 -30.70 5.82 -8.60
CA THR A 448 -31.39 4.52 -8.70
C THR A 448 -32.44 4.36 -7.60
N ASN A 449 -32.10 4.72 -6.36
CA ASN A 449 -33.03 4.68 -5.23
C ASN A 449 -34.18 5.69 -5.41
N LEU A 450 -33.87 6.90 -5.85
CA LEU A 450 -34.86 7.94 -6.13
C LEU A 450 -35.81 7.50 -7.24
N THR A 451 -35.29 6.89 -8.31
CA THR A 451 -36.10 6.33 -9.40
C THR A 451 -37.03 5.22 -8.89
N ARG A 452 -36.54 4.35 -7.99
CA ARG A 452 -37.37 3.34 -7.33
C ARG A 452 -38.50 3.96 -6.51
N CYS A 453 -38.20 5.00 -5.73
CA CYS A 453 -39.20 5.75 -4.97
C CYS A 453 -40.19 6.48 -5.89
N LYS A 454 -39.72 7.09 -6.99
CA LYS A 454 -40.54 7.74 -8.02
C LYS A 454 -41.55 6.76 -8.58
N ASN A 455 -41.09 5.59 -9.00
CA ASN A 455 -41.94 4.54 -9.56
C ASN A 455 -42.96 4.01 -8.53
N GLY A 456 -42.53 3.82 -7.27
CA GLY A 456 -43.41 3.45 -6.18
C GLY A 456 -44.48 4.51 -5.90
N MET A 457 -44.08 5.78 -5.80
CA MET A 457 -44.98 6.92 -5.58
C MET A 457 -45.99 7.05 -6.73
N PHE A 458 -45.54 6.92 -7.98
CA PHE A 458 -46.43 6.94 -9.14
C PHE A 458 -47.44 5.78 -9.09
N ALA A 459 -47.00 4.56 -8.79
CA ALA A 459 -47.90 3.41 -8.65
C ALA A 459 -48.94 3.61 -7.53
N PHE A 460 -48.53 4.09 -6.35
CA PHE A 460 -49.45 4.42 -5.25
C PHE A 460 -50.42 5.53 -5.63
N SER A 461 -49.96 6.55 -6.37
CA SER A 461 -50.80 7.64 -6.86
C SER A 461 -51.89 7.13 -7.80
N GLN A 462 -51.54 6.26 -8.77
CA GLN A 462 -52.52 5.64 -9.67
C GLN A 462 -53.54 4.77 -8.92
N GLN A 463 -53.08 3.98 -7.93
CA GLN A 463 -53.97 3.19 -7.08
C GLN A 463 -54.93 4.07 -6.26
N LEU A 464 -54.43 5.18 -5.70
CA LEU A 464 -55.24 6.13 -4.95
C LEU A 464 -56.29 6.78 -5.86
N LYS A 465 -55.90 7.21 -7.06
CA LYS A 465 -56.82 7.77 -8.06
C LYS A 465 -57.93 6.78 -8.41
N ALA A 466 -57.59 5.54 -8.73
CA ALA A 466 -58.57 4.51 -9.05
C ALA A 466 -59.54 4.23 -7.88
N LYS A 467 -59.04 4.17 -6.64
CA LYS A 467 -59.87 4.00 -5.44
C LYS A 467 -60.79 5.21 -5.19
N LEU A 468 -60.29 6.43 -5.39
CA LEU A 468 -61.06 7.66 -5.27
C LEU A 468 -62.16 7.71 -6.32
N ASP A 469 -61.87 7.36 -7.57
CA ASP A 469 -62.85 7.34 -8.66
C ASP A 469 -63.93 6.27 -8.40
N PHE A 470 -63.55 5.08 -7.95
CA PHE A 470 -64.50 4.05 -7.52
C PHE A 470 -65.38 4.52 -6.36
N PHE A 471 -64.79 5.12 -5.33
CA PHE A 471 -65.53 5.61 -4.17
C PHE A 471 -66.47 6.77 -4.54
N LYS A 472 -66.04 7.69 -5.41
CA LYS A 472 -66.89 8.77 -5.94
C LYS A 472 -68.10 8.23 -6.69
N SER A 473 -67.91 7.22 -7.54
CA SER A 473 -69.02 6.56 -8.24
C SER A 473 -69.97 5.86 -7.27
N SER A 474 -69.43 5.15 -6.26
CA SER A 474 -70.24 4.47 -5.23
C SER A 474 -71.06 5.45 -4.40
N ILE A 475 -70.44 6.53 -3.89
CA ILE A 475 -71.12 7.50 -3.04
C ILE A 475 -72.16 8.31 -3.81
N GLN A 476 -71.89 8.62 -5.09
CA GLN A 476 -72.86 9.28 -5.96
C GLN A 476 -74.08 8.38 -6.22
N TYR A 477 -73.86 7.10 -6.51
CA TYR A 477 -74.93 6.12 -6.68
C TYR A 477 -75.78 5.98 -5.40
N ASP A 478 -75.13 5.87 -4.24
CA ASP A 478 -75.82 5.80 -2.95
C ASP A 478 -76.66 7.07 -2.68
N LEU A 479 -76.12 8.26 -3.00
CA LEU A 479 -76.83 9.53 -2.85
C LEU A 479 -78.04 9.64 -3.80
N GLU A 480 -77.90 9.22 -5.05
CA GLU A 480 -78.99 9.21 -6.05
C GLU A 480 -80.10 8.25 -5.61
N LYS A 481 -79.75 7.01 -5.26
CA LYS A 481 -80.72 6.01 -4.78
C LYS A 481 -81.35 6.40 -3.46
N TYR A 482 -80.61 7.05 -2.57
CA TYR A 482 -81.17 7.60 -1.34
C TYR A 482 -82.17 8.72 -1.63
N SER A 483 -81.89 9.61 -2.60
CA SER A 483 -82.82 10.65 -3.04
C SER A 483 -84.10 10.07 -3.64
N ASP A 484 -83.98 9.09 -4.54
CA ASP A 484 -85.13 8.42 -5.19
C ASP A 484 -86.11 7.81 -4.16
N GLN A 485 -85.58 7.20 -3.10
CA GLN A 485 -86.41 6.54 -2.08
C GLN A 485 -86.94 7.49 -1.00
N MET A 486 -86.58 8.78 -0.98
CA MET A 486 -87.01 9.73 0.08
C MET A 486 -88.54 9.92 0.14
N HIS A 487 -89.28 9.61 -0.93
CA HIS A 487 -90.75 9.68 -0.95
C HIS A 487 -91.47 8.41 -0.50
N TYR A 488 -90.84 7.23 -0.59
CA TYR A 488 -91.54 5.94 -0.41
C TYR A 488 -90.79 4.92 0.49
N GLY A 489 -89.55 5.22 0.90
CA GLY A 489 -88.65 4.31 1.61
C GLY A 489 -88.18 4.81 2.99
N ILE A 490 -87.07 4.24 3.49
CA ILE A 490 -86.51 4.55 4.81
C ILE A 490 -85.79 5.91 4.76
N CYS A 491 -86.51 7.00 5.04
CA CYS A 491 -85.90 8.24 5.51
C CYS A 491 -85.33 8.01 6.91
N GLY A 492 -84.07 8.38 7.17
CA GLY A 492 -83.40 8.16 8.46
C GLY A 492 -84.33 8.42 9.65
N ARG A 493 -84.74 7.35 10.34
CA ARG A 493 -85.83 7.40 11.32
C ARG A 493 -85.44 8.27 12.51
N GLY A 494 -86.23 9.32 12.73
CA GLY A 494 -86.28 10.08 13.98
C GLY A 494 -86.46 11.58 13.79
N GLU A 495 -87.70 12.00 13.62
CA GLU A 495 -88.22 13.38 13.79
C GLU A 495 -87.80 14.49 12.79
N ARG A 496 -88.81 14.86 11.98
CA ARG A 496 -89.06 16.09 11.19
C ARG A 496 -87.85 17.02 10.95
N ARG A 497 -87.41 17.01 9.68
CA ARG A 497 -86.56 18.00 8.99
C ARG A 497 -85.10 18.16 9.47
N HIS A 498 -84.73 17.77 10.68
CA HIS A 498 -83.35 17.93 11.17
C HIS A 498 -82.46 16.70 10.91
N GLY A 499 -82.97 15.46 11.05
CA GLY A 499 -82.16 14.23 10.88
C GLY A 499 -81.68 13.94 9.45
N THR A 500 -82.48 14.25 8.44
CA THR A 500 -82.12 14.12 7.01
C THR A 500 -81.01 15.07 6.60
N ALA A 501 -80.95 16.26 7.21
CA ALA A 501 -79.87 17.22 6.98
C ALA A 501 -78.53 16.71 7.54
N VAL A 502 -78.53 16.01 8.68
CA VAL A 502 -77.28 15.51 9.32
C VAL A 502 -76.65 14.36 8.55
N SER A 503 -77.44 13.42 8.01
CA SER A 503 -76.90 12.34 7.16
C SER A 503 -76.39 12.90 5.83
N LEU A 504 -77.17 13.74 5.13
CA LEU A 504 -76.70 14.40 3.91
C LEU A 504 -75.47 15.29 4.15
N GLN A 505 -75.39 16.03 5.27
CA GLN A 505 -74.20 16.80 5.65
C GLN A 505 -73.00 15.91 5.98
N ARG A 506 -73.17 14.74 6.59
CA ARG A 506 -72.07 13.79 6.82
C ARG A 506 -71.54 13.20 5.51
N TRP A 507 -72.40 12.92 4.54
CA TRP A 507 -72.02 12.38 3.24
C TRP A 507 -71.40 13.48 2.36
N ALA A 508 -71.95 14.70 2.38
CA ALA A 508 -71.38 15.89 1.73
C ALA A 508 -70.04 16.32 2.36
N GLY A 509 -69.89 16.16 3.69
CA GLY A 509 -68.62 16.38 4.38
C GLY A 509 -67.56 15.36 3.98
N ARG A 510 -67.94 14.09 3.75
CA ARG A 510 -67.04 13.06 3.22
C ARG A 510 -66.61 13.37 1.79
N THR A 511 -67.51 13.77 0.89
CA THR A 511 -67.16 14.18 -0.49
C THR A 511 -66.27 15.42 -0.52
N GLY A 512 -66.54 16.44 0.31
CA GLY A 512 -65.68 17.62 0.46
C GLY A 512 -64.27 17.30 1.00
N SER A 513 -64.16 16.36 1.95
CA SER A 513 -62.86 15.88 2.44
C SER A 513 -62.11 15.01 1.43
N LEU A 514 -62.78 14.39 0.47
CA LEU A 514 -62.16 13.58 -0.58
C LEU A 514 -61.46 14.43 -1.65
N SER A 515 -62.00 15.63 -1.95
CA SER A 515 -61.36 16.58 -2.85
C SER A 515 -60.01 17.09 -2.34
N SER A 516 -59.83 17.22 -1.02
CA SER A 516 -58.56 17.68 -0.42
C SER A 516 -57.50 16.58 -0.28
N LEU A 517 -57.89 15.30 -0.36
CA LEU A 517 -57.00 14.14 -0.24
C LEU A 517 -56.29 13.77 -1.55
N ASN A 518 -56.64 14.41 -2.67
CA ASN A 518 -56.07 14.10 -3.97
C ASN A 518 -54.65 14.70 -4.14
N ALA A 519 -53.62 13.92 -3.81
CA ALA A 519 -52.21 14.32 -3.95
C ALA A 519 -51.66 14.17 -5.38
N THR A 520 -52.43 13.64 -6.33
CA THR A 520 -51.99 13.37 -7.72
C THR A 520 -51.31 14.56 -8.41
N PRO A 521 -51.84 15.81 -8.33
CA PRO A 521 -51.20 16.97 -8.95
C PRO A 521 -49.82 17.31 -8.37
N ARG A 522 -49.58 16.98 -7.08
CA ARG A 522 -48.28 17.16 -6.44
C ARG A 522 -47.29 16.09 -6.90
N VAL A 523 -47.76 14.86 -7.10
CA VAL A 523 -46.93 13.77 -7.68
C VAL A 523 -46.56 14.10 -9.12
N ASP A 524 -47.47 14.68 -9.90
CA ASP A 524 -47.20 15.10 -11.28
C ASP A 524 -46.11 16.20 -11.34
N LEU A 525 -46.04 17.12 -10.38
CA LEU A 525 -44.94 18.08 -10.26
C LEU A 525 -43.56 17.41 -10.04
N PHE A 526 -43.52 16.29 -9.31
CA PHE A 526 -42.30 15.51 -9.11
C PHE A 526 -41.97 14.56 -10.27
N VAL A 527 -42.92 14.27 -11.17
CA VAL A 527 -42.78 13.28 -12.25
C VAL A 527 -42.68 13.94 -13.65
N CYS A 528 -43.33 15.08 -13.88
CA CYS A 528 -43.45 15.73 -15.20
C CYS A 528 -42.27 16.63 -15.63
N GLN A 529 -41.17 16.71 -14.88
CA GLN A 529 -39.98 17.47 -15.30
C GLN A 529 -39.13 16.79 -16.40
N GLU A 530 -39.59 15.69 -17.03
CA GLU A 530 -38.88 15.01 -18.12
C GLU A 530 -39.28 15.48 -19.54
N GLY A 531 -40.25 16.38 -19.69
CA GLY A 531 -40.87 16.68 -20.99
C GLY A 531 -40.29 17.83 -21.83
N ASN A 532 -39.57 18.79 -21.23
CA ASN A 532 -38.98 19.92 -21.95
C ASN A 532 -37.64 20.24 -21.30
N GLY A 533 -36.54 20.17 -22.07
CA GLY A 533 -35.17 20.27 -21.59
C GLY A 533 -34.89 21.44 -20.65
N ALA A 534 -35.06 21.19 -19.35
CA ALA A 534 -34.74 22.10 -18.27
C ALA A 534 -33.83 21.34 -17.31
N SER A 535 -32.59 21.82 -17.24
CA SER A 535 -31.59 21.42 -16.26
C SER A 535 -32.18 21.38 -14.86
N PHE A 536 -31.90 20.29 -14.14
CA PHE A 536 -32.22 20.13 -12.72
C PHE A 536 -31.69 21.32 -11.92
N ILE A 537 -32.60 22.11 -11.33
CA ILE A 537 -32.27 23.04 -10.25
C ILE A 537 -32.30 22.24 -8.96
N TRP A 538 -31.12 21.99 -8.40
CA TRP A 538 -30.95 21.40 -7.07
C TRP A 538 -31.29 22.44 -6.00
N PHE A 539 -32.08 22.04 -4.99
CA PHE A 539 -32.19 22.72 -3.70
C PHE A 539 -31.34 21.99 -2.68
#